data_AF-A0A838MX32-F1
#
_entry.id   AF-A0A838MX32-F1
#
_cell.length_a   1.000
_cell.length_b   1.000
_cell.length_c   1.000
_cell.angle_alpha   90.00
_cell.angle_beta   90.00
_cell.angle_gamma   90.00
#
_symmetry.space_group_name_H-M   'P 1'
#
loop_
_entity.id
_entity.type
_entity.pdbx_description
1 polymer ?
#
loop_
_entity_poly.entity_id
_entity_poly.type
_entity_poly.pdbx_seq_one_letter_code
_entity_poly.pdbx_strand_id
1 'polypeptide(L)'
;MHMWHRRAGDWLLMLHGEAKIGVNAQGGPRGVTKFESANWLMPMAYRRIGPGTLQLRGMFSFEPFTFPRGGSPLLFQTGETFRGRPLIDAQHPHDLFMELSAQYTMPLGERGTWFTYFGYPGEPALGPVAFMHRASAMENPSAPLTHHLQDSTHISFGVLTTGFTYRWFKLEGSIFNGREPDENRYDFEYNPWNSRSARLSFAPNKNWAFQISHGFLRNPEALEPGDTRRTTASVQYN
;
A
#
# COMPACT_ATOMS: atom_id res chain seq x y z
N MET A 1 16.94 -2.81 -6.03
CA MET A 1 16.29 -1.50 -6.35
C MET A 1 17.10 -0.67 -7.35
N HIS A 2 16.48 -0.25 -8.45
CA HIS A 2 17.01 0.71 -9.43
C HIS A 2 16.35 2.08 -9.25
N MET A 3 17.14 3.15 -9.35
CA MET A 3 16.68 4.53 -9.16
C MET A 3 17.19 5.44 -10.26
N TRP A 4 16.31 6.26 -10.80
CA TRP A 4 16.64 7.31 -11.75
C TRP A 4 15.95 8.61 -11.35
N HIS A 5 16.69 9.72 -11.26
CA HIS A 5 16.14 11.04 -10.94
C HIS A 5 16.54 12.04 -12.02
N ARG A 6 15.63 12.93 -12.41
CA ARG A 6 15.90 13.98 -13.39
C ARG A 6 15.10 15.23 -13.08
N ARG A 7 15.70 16.39 -13.27
CA ARG A 7 14.99 17.66 -13.31
C ARG A 7 14.60 18.00 -14.76
N ALA A 8 13.33 18.35 -14.98
CA ALA A 8 12.79 18.78 -16.26
C ALA A 8 12.02 20.11 -16.05
N GLY A 9 12.70 21.23 -16.24
CA GLY A 9 12.17 22.55 -15.87
C GLY A 9 11.89 22.64 -14.36
N ASP A 10 10.62 22.89 -14.03
CA ASP A 10 10.13 22.98 -12.64
C ASP A 10 9.75 21.62 -12.03
N TRP A 11 9.82 20.55 -12.82
CA TRP A 11 9.51 19.20 -12.36
C TRP A 11 10.77 18.48 -11.88
N LEU A 12 10.66 17.84 -10.72
CA LEU A 12 11.57 16.80 -10.27
C LEU A 12 10.91 15.45 -10.55
N LEU A 13 11.49 14.69 -11.47
CA LEU A 13 11.02 13.38 -11.88
C LEU A 13 11.88 12.31 -11.21
N MET A 14 11.25 11.25 -10.72
CA MET A 14 11.91 10.06 -10.22
C MET A 14 11.27 8.82 -10.82
N LEU A 15 12.07 7.79 -11.03
CA LEU A 15 11.61 6.47 -11.42
C LEU A 15 12.36 5.46 -10.57
N HIS A 16 11.64 4.74 -9.73
CA HIS A 16 12.20 3.65 -8.94
C HIS A 16 11.59 2.33 -9.43
N GLY A 17 12.31 1.23 -9.26
CA GLY A 17 11.78 -0.08 -9.61
C GLY A 17 12.61 -1.23 -9.06
N GLU A 18 11.99 -2.40 -9.01
CA GLU A 18 12.63 -3.63 -8.59
C GLU A 18 11.94 -4.84 -9.22
N ALA A 19 12.72 -5.88 -9.47
CA ALA A 19 12.23 -7.19 -9.83
C ALA A 19 13.04 -8.24 -9.06
N LYS A 20 12.33 -9.13 -8.37
CA LYS A 20 12.88 -10.31 -7.72
C LYS A 20 12.37 -11.52 -8.48
N ILE A 21 13.24 -12.50 -8.69
CA ILE A 21 12.94 -13.74 -9.40
C ILE A 21 13.46 -14.87 -8.54
N GLY A 22 12.66 -15.91 -8.32
CA GLY A 22 13.04 -16.99 -7.44
C GLY A 22 12.20 -18.25 -7.59
N VAL A 23 12.59 -19.26 -6.82
CA VAL A 23 11.83 -20.49 -6.62
C VAL A 23 11.43 -20.53 -5.15
N ASN A 24 10.14 -20.54 -4.89
CA ASN A 24 9.55 -20.67 -3.56
C ASN A 24 9.14 -22.12 -3.36
N ALA A 25 9.85 -22.81 -2.47
CA ALA A 25 9.62 -24.22 -2.15
C ALA A 25 9.19 -24.33 -0.69
N GLN A 26 7.92 -24.68 -0.47
CA GLN A 26 7.39 -24.93 0.87
C GLN A 26 7.29 -26.42 1.13
N GLY A 27 7.74 -26.85 2.31
CA GLY A 27 7.73 -28.25 2.71
C GLY A 27 6.41 -28.72 3.31
N GLY A 28 6.33 -30.02 3.60
CA GLY A 28 5.19 -30.65 4.26
C GLY A 28 4.02 -30.99 3.33
N PRO A 29 2.95 -31.60 3.86
CA PRO A 29 1.86 -32.16 3.04
C PRO A 29 1.05 -31.14 2.23
N ARG A 30 1.02 -29.88 2.67
CA ARG A 30 0.37 -28.75 1.99
C ARG A 30 1.34 -27.90 1.16
N GLY A 31 2.63 -28.21 1.25
CA GLY A 31 3.70 -27.46 0.62
C GLY A 31 3.72 -27.68 -0.89
N VAL A 32 3.98 -26.61 -1.63
CA VAL A 32 4.15 -26.64 -3.08
C VAL A 32 5.39 -25.84 -3.47
N THR A 33 5.96 -26.16 -4.62
CA THR A 33 7.09 -25.43 -5.19
C THR A 33 6.65 -24.70 -6.45
N LYS A 34 6.93 -23.39 -6.53
CA LYS A 34 6.66 -22.59 -7.72
C LYS A 34 7.81 -21.66 -8.03
N PHE A 35 7.99 -21.39 -9.32
CA PHE A 35 8.76 -20.25 -9.79
C PHE A 35 7.90 -18.99 -9.69
N GLU A 36 8.49 -17.89 -9.27
CA GLU A 36 7.78 -16.62 -9.10
C GLU A 36 8.65 -15.42 -9.39
N SER A 37 7.99 -14.33 -9.75
CA SER A 37 8.62 -13.02 -9.82
C SER A 37 7.71 -11.95 -9.26
N ALA A 38 8.18 -11.32 -8.18
CA ALA A 38 7.59 -10.12 -7.59
C ALA A 38 8.30 -8.89 -8.14
N ASN A 39 7.54 -7.86 -8.53
CA ASN A 39 8.12 -6.69 -9.19
C ASN A 39 7.23 -5.46 -9.08
N TRP A 40 7.87 -4.30 -9.18
CA TRP A 40 7.16 -3.02 -9.21
C TRP A 40 7.96 -1.95 -9.94
N LEU A 41 7.23 -0.98 -10.49
CA LEU A 41 7.76 0.23 -11.12
C LEU A 41 7.02 1.45 -10.58
N MET A 42 7.73 2.43 -10.06
CA MET A 42 7.15 3.63 -9.43
C MET A 42 7.70 4.93 -10.04
N PRO A 43 7.04 5.49 -11.07
CA PRO A 43 7.28 6.87 -11.49
C PRO A 43 6.69 7.87 -10.48
N MET A 44 7.42 8.95 -10.25
CA MET A 44 7.02 10.05 -9.38
C MET A 44 7.37 11.38 -10.01
N ALA A 45 6.55 12.39 -9.78
CA ALA A 45 6.77 13.75 -10.24
C ALA A 45 6.43 14.74 -9.14
N TYR A 46 7.33 15.68 -8.88
CA TYR A 46 7.13 16.76 -7.91
C TYR A 46 7.23 18.10 -8.60
N ARG A 47 6.33 19.02 -8.26
CA ARG A 47 6.36 20.40 -8.73
C ARG A 47 5.87 21.35 -7.65
N ARG A 48 6.59 22.45 -7.45
CA ARG A 48 6.11 23.55 -6.61
C ARG A 48 4.96 24.27 -7.31
N ILE A 49 3.83 24.42 -6.63
CA ILE A 49 2.64 25.14 -7.13
C ILE A 49 2.16 26.08 -6.04
N GLY A 50 2.25 27.39 -6.30
CA GLY A 50 1.93 28.42 -5.31
C GLY A 50 2.74 28.24 -4.02
N PRO A 51 2.09 28.23 -2.84
CA PRO A 51 2.78 28.06 -1.56
C PRO A 51 3.21 26.60 -1.29
N GLY A 52 2.68 25.62 -2.01
CA GLY A 52 2.86 24.20 -1.72
C GLY A 52 3.60 23.42 -2.81
N THR A 53 3.62 22.10 -2.63
CA THR A 53 4.20 21.13 -3.56
C THR A 53 3.15 20.12 -3.97
N LEU A 54 2.95 19.97 -5.28
CA LEU A 54 2.22 18.86 -5.88
C LEU A 54 3.19 17.69 -6.05
N GLN A 55 2.77 16.52 -5.58
CA GLN A 55 3.39 15.23 -5.82
C GLN A 55 2.40 14.38 -6.61
N LEU A 56 2.86 13.76 -7.69
CA LEU A 56 2.15 12.75 -8.44
C LEU A 56 2.94 11.44 -8.31
N ARG A 57 2.26 10.33 -8.05
CA ARG A 57 2.87 9.00 -8.02
C ARG A 57 2.05 8.03 -8.86
N GLY A 58 2.74 7.14 -9.54
CA GLY A 58 2.18 5.90 -10.05
C GLY A 58 3.00 4.73 -9.51
N MET A 59 2.37 3.59 -9.27
CA MET A 59 3.03 2.33 -8.95
C MET A 59 2.36 1.22 -9.74
N PHE A 60 3.15 0.44 -10.48
CA PHE A 60 2.67 -0.58 -11.41
C PHE A 60 3.35 -1.91 -11.14
N SER A 61 2.61 -3.01 -11.34
CA SER A 61 3.11 -4.38 -11.19
C SER A 61 2.94 -5.20 -12.46
N PHE A 62 3.95 -5.97 -12.85
CA PHE A 62 3.81 -7.00 -13.88
C PHE A 62 3.51 -8.39 -13.29
N GLU A 63 3.31 -8.48 -11.97
CA GLU A 63 2.92 -9.72 -11.29
C GLU A 63 1.71 -10.44 -11.90
N PRO A 64 0.68 -9.78 -12.45
CA PRO A 64 -0.40 -10.49 -13.14
C PRO A 64 0.06 -11.43 -14.26
N PHE A 65 1.24 -11.17 -14.84
CA PHE A 65 1.86 -11.97 -15.91
C PHE A 65 3.00 -12.87 -15.41
N THR A 66 3.71 -12.45 -14.36
CA THR A 66 4.95 -13.10 -13.90
C THR A 66 4.79 -13.89 -12.61
N PHE A 67 3.71 -13.66 -11.89
CA PHE A 67 3.40 -14.33 -10.63
C PHE A 67 2.71 -15.67 -10.91
N PRO A 68 2.96 -16.70 -10.09
CA PRO A 68 2.37 -18.01 -10.29
C PRO A 68 0.83 -17.98 -10.29
N ARG A 69 0.22 -18.66 -11.25
CA ARG A 69 -1.24 -18.86 -11.27
C ARG A 69 -1.71 -19.52 -9.97
N GLY A 70 -2.79 -18.99 -9.41
CA GLY A 70 -3.31 -19.42 -8.11
C GLY A 70 -2.45 -18.98 -6.91
N GLY A 71 -1.54 -18.02 -7.11
CA GLY A 71 -0.77 -17.38 -6.04
C GLY A 71 0.61 -18.00 -5.77
N SER A 72 1.45 -17.21 -5.10
CA SER A 72 2.76 -17.62 -4.58
C SER A 72 2.54 -18.52 -3.36
N PRO A 73 3.27 -19.65 -3.23
CA PRO A 73 3.16 -20.50 -2.05
C PRO A 73 3.43 -19.69 -0.78
N LEU A 74 2.50 -19.69 0.16
CA LEU A 74 2.64 -19.07 1.47
C LEU A 74 1.77 -19.78 2.49
N LEU A 75 2.26 -20.86 3.10
CA LEU A 75 1.53 -21.65 4.10
C LEU A 75 0.96 -20.75 5.19
N PHE A 76 -0.30 -21.02 5.57
CA PHE A 76 -1.11 -20.25 6.52
C PHE A 76 -1.61 -18.89 6.03
N GLN A 77 -1.23 -18.44 4.83
CA GLN A 77 -1.82 -17.23 4.25
C GLN A 77 -3.28 -17.47 3.88
N THR A 78 -4.09 -16.46 4.17
CA THR A 78 -5.48 -16.35 3.75
C THR A 78 -5.75 -14.92 3.32
N GLY A 79 -6.68 -14.74 2.39
CA GLY A 79 -7.11 -13.43 1.90
C GLY A 79 -7.41 -13.48 0.40
N GLU A 80 -8.33 -12.63 -0.04
CA GLU A 80 -8.74 -12.53 -1.44
C GLU A 80 -9.16 -13.88 -2.10
N THR A 81 -9.33 -13.86 -3.42
CA THR A 81 -9.88 -14.98 -4.19
C THR A 81 -9.11 -15.29 -5.47
N PHE A 82 -9.26 -16.52 -5.94
CA PHE A 82 -8.86 -16.94 -7.27
C PHE A 82 -9.88 -17.92 -7.86
N ARG A 83 -10.49 -17.54 -9.00
CA ARG A 83 -11.63 -18.22 -9.64
C ARG A 83 -12.81 -18.39 -8.68
N GLY A 84 -13.12 -17.34 -7.92
CA GLY A 84 -14.22 -17.30 -6.96
C GLY A 84 -14.03 -18.21 -5.74
N ARG A 85 -12.81 -18.68 -5.48
CA ARG A 85 -12.47 -19.49 -4.31
C ARG A 85 -11.50 -18.74 -3.41
N PRO A 86 -11.61 -18.84 -2.08
CA PRO A 86 -10.63 -18.27 -1.16
C PRO A 86 -9.22 -18.78 -1.47
N LEU A 87 -8.23 -17.91 -1.42
CA LEU A 87 -6.84 -18.36 -1.39
C LEU A 87 -6.49 -18.86 0.00
N ILE A 88 -5.89 -20.05 0.03
CA ILE A 88 -5.40 -20.72 1.24
C ILE A 88 -4.00 -21.19 0.94
N ASP A 89 -3.07 -20.94 1.86
CA ASP A 89 -1.64 -21.23 1.71
C ASP A 89 -0.99 -20.56 0.50
N ALA A 90 -1.56 -19.45 0.04
CA ALA A 90 -1.09 -18.74 -1.11
C ALA A 90 -1.29 -17.24 -0.97
N GLN A 91 -0.32 -16.46 -1.46
CA GLN A 91 -0.40 -15.02 -1.62
C GLN A 91 -0.85 -14.70 -3.05
N HIS A 92 -1.79 -13.77 -3.22
CA HIS A 92 -2.19 -13.28 -4.55
C HIS A 92 -1.12 -12.33 -5.12
N PRO A 93 -1.05 -12.17 -6.47
CA PRO A 93 -0.28 -11.08 -7.06
C PRO A 93 -0.90 -9.72 -6.71
N HIS A 94 -0.09 -8.67 -6.78
CA HIS A 94 -0.61 -7.31 -6.83
C HIS A 94 -1.31 -7.03 -8.17
N ASP A 95 -2.21 -6.05 -8.16
CA ASP A 95 -2.82 -5.52 -9.38
C ASP A 95 -1.78 -4.80 -10.25
N LEU A 96 -2.07 -4.73 -11.55
CA LEU A 96 -1.27 -4.00 -12.52
C LEU A 96 -1.07 -2.53 -12.09
N PHE A 97 -2.09 -1.94 -11.47
CA PHE A 97 -2.07 -0.60 -10.89
C PHE A 97 -2.11 -0.71 -9.37
N MET A 98 -0.99 -0.45 -8.70
CA MET A 98 -0.90 -0.48 -7.23
C MET A 98 -1.09 0.89 -6.59
N GLU A 99 -0.72 1.97 -7.29
CA GLU A 99 -1.01 3.33 -6.87
C GLU A 99 -1.16 4.23 -8.09
N LEU A 100 -2.17 5.12 -8.07
CA LEU A 100 -2.22 6.32 -8.91
C LEU A 100 -2.70 7.47 -8.04
N SER A 101 -1.79 8.37 -7.67
CA SER A 101 -2.11 9.36 -6.65
C SER A 101 -1.58 10.76 -6.95
N ALA A 102 -2.27 11.72 -6.33
CA ALA A 102 -1.89 13.11 -6.26
C ALA A 102 -1.94 13.59 -4.81
N GLN A 103 -0.86 14.21 -4.35
CA GLN A 103 -0.79 14.85 -3.04
C GLN A 103 -0.39 16.31 -3.20
N TYR A 104 -1.11 17.20 -2.52
CA TYR A 104 -0.70 18.58 -2.35
C TYR A 104 -0.35 18.83 -0.89
N THR A 105 0.88 19.31 -0.65
CA THR A 105 1.38 19.65 0.68
C THR A 105 1.68 21.13 0.76
N MET A 106 1.06 21.82 1.71
CA MET A 106 1.19 23.26 1.93
C MET A 106 1.80 23.54 3.31
N PRO A 107 2.88 24.34 3.39
CA PRO A 107 3.40 24.80 4.67
C PRO A 107 2.39 25.76 5.33
N LEU A 108 2.19 25.61 6.65
CA LEU A 108 1.38 26.50 7.47
C LEU A 108 2.24 27.41 8.38
N GLY A 109 3.56 27.36 8.21
CA GLY A 109 4.56 28.05 9.01
C GLY A 109 5.86 27.24 9.04
N GLU A 110 6.75 27.55 9.98
CA GLU A 110 8.06 26.88 10.08
C GLU A 110 7.99 25.41 10.53
N ARG A 111 6.92 25.03 11.23
CA ARG A 111 6.85 23.76 11.98
C ARG A 111 5.69 22.86 11.58
N GLY A 112 4.81 23.32 10.68
CA GLY A 112 3.60 22.59 10.36
C GLY A 112 3.26 22.64 8.88
N THR A 113 2.59 21.58 8.42
CA THR A 113 2.07 21.48 7.06
C THR A 113 0.65 20.97 7.12
N TRP A 114 -0.15 21.39 6.14
CA TRP A 114 -1.40 20.73 5.78
C TRP A 114 -1.16 19.95 4.49
N PHE A 115 -1.84 18.83 4.32
CA PHE A 115 -1.84 18.12 3.05
C PHE A 115 -3.20 17.52 2.73
N THR A 116 -3.42 17.29 1.44
CA THR A 116 -4.50 16.44 0.94
C THR A 116 -3.95 15.48 -0.10
N TYR A 117 -4.44 14.25 -0.09
CA TYR A 117 -4.01 13.13 -0.92
C TYR A 117 -5.25 12.48 -1.50
N PHE A 118 -5.20 12.19 -2.80
CA PHE A 118 -6.18 11.37 -3.50
C PHE A 118 -5.45 10.21 -4.19
N GLY A 119 -5.98 9.00 -4.07
CA GLY A 119 -5.44 7.80 -4.70
C GLY A 119 -6.54 6.94 -5.33
N TYR A 120 -6.28 6.41 -6.52
CA TYR A 120 -7.16 5.48 -7.24
C TYR A 120 -6.35 4.51 -8.14
N PRO A 121 -5.70 3.48 -7.58
CA PRO A 121 -5.69 3.09 -6.15
C PRO A 121 -4.72 3.91 -5.28
N GLY A 122 -4.83 3.77 -3.96
CA GLY A 122 -3.94 4.40 -2.99
C GLY A 122 -4.12 3.94 -1.55
N GLU A 123 -3.34 4.52 -0.64
CA GLU A 123 -3.28 4.12 0.78
C GLU A 123 -4.10 5.09 1.68
N PRO A 124 -5.14 4.62 2.39
CA PRO A 124 -5.81 5.40 3.41
C PRO A 124 -4.95 5.50 4.68
N ALA A 125 -5.28 6.45 5.55
CA ALA A 125 -4.66 6.60 6.87
C ALA A 125 -5.08 5.46 7.82
N LEU A 126 -4.66 4.23 7.55
CA LEU A 126 -4.99 3.03 8.31
C LEU A 126 -3.87 2.00 8.16
N GLY A 127 -3.41 1.47 9.28
CA GLY A 127 -2.39 0.44 9.29
C GLY A 127 -0.95 1.00 9.36
N PRO A 128 0.02 0.08 9.55
CA PRO A 128 1.44 0.38 9.38
C PRO A 128 1.76 0.67 7.91
N VAL A 129 3.00 1.12 7.65
CA VAL A 129 3.56 1.15 6.29
C VAL A 129 3.39 -0.23 5.64
N ALA A 130 2.96 -0.25 4.38
CA ALA A 130 2.79 -1.50 3.62
C ALA A 130 4.07 -2.34 3.69
N PHE A 131 3.94 -3.66 3.88
CA PHE A 131 5.05 -4.53 4.26
C PHE A 131 6.26 -4.43 3.34
N MET A 132 6.04 -4.28 2.03
CA MET A 132 7.08 -4.14 1.01
C MET A 132 7.96 -2.91 1.20
N HIS A 133 7.44 -1.85 1.83
CA HIS A 133 8.16 -0.61 2.08
C HIS A 133 8.86 -0.58 3.46
N ARG A 134 8.81 -1.68 4.22
CA ARG A 134 9.49 -1.78 5.51
C ARG A 134 10.95 -2.18 5.29
N ALA A 135 11.87 -1.54 6.02
CA ALA A 135 13.30 -1.86 5.94
C ALA A 135 13.59 -3.35 6.20
N SER A 136 12.84 -3.98 7.11
CA SER A 136 12.95 -5.42 7.41
C SER A 136 12.51 -6.34 6.27
N ALA A 137 11.77 -5.85 5.29
CA ALA A 137 11.30 -6.59 4.13
C ALA A 137 12.16 -6.37 2.87
N MET A 138 13.22 -5.55 2.95
CA MET A 138 14.04 -5.16 1.79
C MET A 138 14.49 -6.35 0.95
N GLU A 139 14.88 -7.45 1.58
CA GLU A 139 15.35 -8.67 0.88
C GLU A 139 14.34 -9.83 0.92
N ASN A 140 13.17 -9.64 1.56
CA ASN A 140 12.16 -10.68 1.69
C ASN A 140 11.00 -10.42 0.72
N PRO A 141 10.84 -11.21 -0.36
CA PRO A 141 9.74 -11.04 -1.30
C PRO A 141 8.39 -11.54 -0.75
N SER A 142 8.38 -12.30 0.35
CA SER A 142 7.16 -12.89 0.89
C SER A 142 6.39 -11.91 1.76
N ALA A 143 5.07 -11.88 1.58
CA ALA A 143 4.17 -11.17 2.47
C ALA A 143 4.21 -11.77 3.89
N PRO A 144 4.12 -10.94 4.96
CA PRO A 144 3.89 -11.44 6.30
C PRO A 144 2.46 -12.00 6.41
N LEU A 145 2.26 -13.01 7.26
CA LEU A 145 0.94 -13.62 7.49
C LEU A 145 -0.13 -12.61 7.96
N THR A 146 0.30 -11.50 8.54
CA THR A 146 -0.59 -10.45 9.04
C THR A 146 -0.99 -9.42 7.98
N HIS A 147 -0.60 -9.60 6.71
CA HIS A 147 -0.80 -8.60 5.66
C HIS A 147 -2.28 -8.19 5.49
N HIS A 148 -3.16 -9.15 5.24
CA HIS A 148 -4.60 -8.90 5.11
C HIS A 148 -5.26 -8.37 6.39
N LEU A 149 -4.60 -8.54 7.54
CA LEU A 149 -5.11 -8.08 8.84
C LEU A 149 -4.67 -6.65 9.18
N GLN A 150 -3.57 -6.16 8.59
CA GLN A 150 -2.95 -4.90 8.99
C GLN A 150 -2.97 -3.86 7.89
N ASP A 151 -2.45 -4.19 6.72
CA ASP A 151 -2.06 -3.21 5.69
C ASP A 151 -2.64 -3.50 4.29
N SER A 152 -3.55 -4.46 4.13
CA SER A 152 -4.22 -4.72 2.83
C SER A 152 -4.90 -3.49 2.21
N THR A 153 -5.35 -2.52 3.01
CA THR A 153 -5.98 -1.31 2.48
C THR A 153 -5.04 -0.40 1.68
N HIS A 154 -3.74 -0.70 1.61
CA HIS A 154 -2.76 0.11 0.85
C HIS A 154 -3.01 0.16 -0.67
N ILE A 155 -3.82 -0.75 -1.21
CA ILE A 155 -4.24 -0.82 -2.63
C ILE A 155 -5.72 -0.46 -2.83
N SER A 156 -6.34 0.28 -1.91
CA SER A 156 -7.75 0.64 -2.03
C SER A 156 -8.02 1.50 -3.27
N PHE A 157 -8.92 1.04 -4.16
CA PHE A 157 -9.42 1.82 -5.28
C PHE A 157 -10.38 2.90 -4.82
N GLY A 158 -9.82 4.04 -4.40
CA GLY A 158 -10.54 5.25 -4.06
C GLY A 158 -10.29 5.65 -2.63
N VAL A 159 -9.39 6.62 -2.47
CA VAL A 159 -9.00 7.17 -1.19
C VAL A 159 -8.95 8.69 -1.29
N LEU A 160 -9.54 9.37 -0.31
CA LEU A 160 -9.27 10.77 -0.01
C LEU A 160 -8.77 10.89 1.42
N THR A 161 -7.55 11.39 1.59
CA THR A 161 -6.92 11.63 2.87
C THR A 161 -6.58 13.10 3.01
N THR A 162 -6.74 13.64 4.22
CA THR A 162 -6.20 14.95 4.57
C THR A 162 -5.68 14.93 5.99
N GLY A 163 -4.76 15.85 6.29
CA GLY A 163 -4.11 15.85 7.58
C GLY A 163 -3.18 17.02 7.79
N PHE A 164 -2.58 17.03 8.97
CA PHE A 164 -1.64 18.05 9.39
C PHE A 164 -0.41 17.42 10.01
N THR A 165 0.75 18.03 9.77
CA THR A 165 1.95 17.78 10.57
C THR A 165 2.22 18.95 11.49
N TYR A 166 2.75 18.68 12.67
CA TYR A 166 3.32 19.68 13.54
C TYR A 166 4.51 19.10 14.31
N ARG A 167 5.71 19.61 14.03
CA ARG A 167 6.98 19.09 14.55
C ARG A 167 7.11 17.58 14.29
N TRP A 168 6.98 16.76 15.34
CA TRP A 168 7.14 15.31 15.32
C TRP A 168 5.83 14.55 15.14
N PHE A 169 4.69 15.25 15.11
CA PHE A 169 3.37 14.64 15.01
C PHE A 169 2.78 14.79 13.62
N LYS A 170 2.03 13.78 13.20
CA LYS A 170 1.18 13.80 12.00
C LYS A 170 -0.18 13.21 12.33
N LEU A 171 -1.25 13.95 12.09
CA LEU A 171 -2.63 13.48 12.24
C LEU A 171 -3.29 13.44 10.86
N GLU A 172 -3.91 12.33 10.54
CA GLU A 172 -4.50 12.05 9.23
C GLU A 172 -5.90 11.45 9.38
N GLY A 173 -6.81 11.80 8.48
CA GLY A 173 -8.13 11.21 8.37
C GLY A 173 -8.43 10.85 6.92
N SER A 174 -9.11 9.72 6.69
CA SER A 174 -9.44 9.23 5.35
C SER A 174 -10.91 8.83 5.22
N ILE A 175 -11.46 9.06 4.04
CA ILE A 175 -12.65 8.38 3.51
C ILE A 175 -12.21 7.58 2.29
N PHE A 176 -12.69 6.34 2.17
CA PHE A 176 -12.22 5.43 1.14
C PHE A 176 -13.20 4.31 0.82
N ASN A 177 -12.95 3.62 -0.28
CA ASN A 177 -13.52 2.32 -0.60
C ASN A 177 -12.83 1.26 0.27
N GLY A 178 -13.55 0.65 1.22
CA GLY A 178 -12.99 -0.36 2.12
C GLY A 178 -12.89 -1.77 1.54
N ARG A 179 -13.40 -2.00 0.33
CA ARG A 179 -13.38 -3.31 -0.32
C ARG A 179 -11.99 -3.59 -0.89
N GLU A 180 -11.44 -4.76 -0.58
CA GLU A 180 -10.21 -5.25 -1.21
C GLU A 180 -10.46 -5.49 -2.71
N PRO A 181 -9.44 -5.28 -3.57
CA PRO A 181 -9.54 -5.60 -4.98
C PRO A 181 -10.02 -7.03 -5.23
N ASP A 182 -10.68 -7.24 -6.36
CA ASP A 182 -11.11 -8.56 -6.78
C ASP A 182 -9.98 -9.33 -7.49
N GLU A 183 -10.31 -10.50 -8.05
CA GLU A 183 -9.31 -11.35 -8.68
C GLU A 183 -8.86 -10.89 -10.07
N ASN A 184 -9.49 -9.85 -10.64
CA ASN A 184 -9.16 -9.27 -11.92
C ASN A 184 -8.05 -8.22 -11.78
N ARG A 185 -6.81 -8.62 -12.07
CA ARG A 185 -5.62 -7.83 -11.73
C ARG A 185 -5.28 -6.71 -12.71
N TYR A 186 -6.19 -6.33 -13.59
CA TYR A 186 -5.88 -5.47 -14.75
C TYR A 186 -6.79 -4.24 -14.89
N ASP A 187 -7.92 -4.22 -14.21
CA ASP A 187 -8.93 -3.19 -14.34
C ASP A 187 -8.91 -2.19 -13.18
N PHE A 188 -9.83 -1.23 -13.28
CA PHE A 188 -10.09 -0.27 -12.23
C PHE A 188 -11.41 -0.62 -11.57
N GLU A 189 -11.38 -0.78 -10.26
CA GLU A 189 -12.57 -1.12 -9.49
C GLU A 189 -13.26 0.12 -8.97
N TYR A 190 -14.55 0.26 -9.29
CA TYR A 190 -15.36 1.36 -8.78
C TYR A 190 -16.27 0.88 -7.66
N ASN A 191 -16.06 1.44 -6.47
CA ASN A 191 -16.89 1.20 -5.29
C ASN A 191 -17.08 2.50 -4.50
N PRO A 192 -18.20 2.65 -3.78
CA PRO A 192 -18.48 3.87 -3.02
C PRO A 192 -17.50 4.07 -1.86
N TRP A 193 -17.22 5.33 -1.53
CA TRP A 193 -16.52 5.69 -0.29
C TRP A 193 -17.39 5.43 0.93
N ASN A 194 -17.35 4.21 1.41
CA ASN A 194 -18.20 3.69 2.47
C ASN A 194 -17.45 3.42 3.79
N SER A 195 -16.13 3.67 3.78
CA SER A 195 -15.21 3.35 4.87
C SER A 195 -14.43 4.59 5.29
N ARG A 196 -13.94 4.59 6.53
CA ARG A 196 -13.25 5.75 7.13
C ARG A 196 -12.21 5.34 8.16
N SER A 197 -11.15 6.14 8.27
CA SER A 197 -10.09 5.88 9.24
C SER A 197 -9.41 7.16 9.72
N ALA A 198 -8.68 7.03 10.81
CA ALA A 198 -7.76 8.05 11.31
C ALA A 198 -6.45 7.40 11.75
N ARG A 199 -5.33 8.12 11.55
CA ARG A 199 -3.98 7.72 11.98
C ARG A 199 -3.30 8.88 12.67
N LEU A 200 -2.70 8.61 13.83
CA LEU A 200 -1.76 9.49 14.51
C LEU A 200 -0.38 8.86 14.41
N SER A 201 0.58 9.62 13.88
CA SER A 201 1.99 9.23 13.84
C SER A 201 2.85 10.15 14.70
N PHE A 202 3.90 9.59 15.29
CA PHE A 202 4.89 10.29 16.10
C PHE A 202 6.29 9.86 15.69
N ALA A 203 7.12 10.81 15.25
CA ALA A 203 8.50 10.59 14.83
C ALA A 203 9.43 11.59 15.55
N PRO A 204 9.87 11.28 16.79
CA PRO A 204 10.66 12.22 17.61
C PRO A 204 12.05 12.52 17.03
N ASN A 205 12.57 11.64 16.17
CA ASN A 205 13.85 11.78 15.51
C ASN A 205 13.85 10.96 14.21
N LYS A 206 14.98 10.94 13.51
CA LYS A 206 15.13 10.27 12.21
C LYS A 206 15.08 8.73 12.26
N ASN A 207 15.30 8.12 13.43
CA ASN A 207 15.41 6.67 13.56
C ASN A 207 14.08 6.03 13.97
N TRP A 208 13.24 6.73 14.75
CA TRP A 208 12.03 6.15 15.34
C TRP A 208 10.77 6.74 14.76
N ALA A 209 9.85 5.88 14.33
CA ALA A 209 8.49 6.24 13.96
C ALA A 209 7.48 5.32 14.64
N PHE A 210 6.43 5.92 15.19
CA PHE A 210 5.32 5.24 15.83
C PHE A 210 4.03 5.63 15.13
N GLN A 211 3.06 4.71 15.05
CA GLN A 211 1.70 5.05 14.65
C GLN A 211 0.68 4.27 15.48
N ILE A 212 -0.48 4.90 15.65
CA ILE A 212 -1.72 4.24 16.02
C ILE A 212 -2.80 4.67 15.01
N SER A 213 -3.61 3.72 14.58
CA SER A 213 -4.70 3.99 13.65
C SER A 213 -5.93 3.16 13.99
N HIS A 214 -7.09 3.72 13.64
CA HIS A 214 -8.38 3.05 13.76
C HIS A 214 -9.21 3.30 12.51
N GLY A 215 -9.84 2.25 11.99
CA GLY A 215 -10.67 2.32 10.79
C GLY A 215 -11.93 1.47 10.92
N PHE A 216 -12.98 1.95 10.26
CA PHE A 216 -14.19 1.18 9.97
C PHE A 216 -14.20 0.87 8.47
N LEU A 217 -14.19 -0.42 8.14
CA LEU A 217 -14.24 -0.95 6.79
C LEU A 217 -15.58 -1.63 6.59
N ARG A 218 -16.30 -1.26 5.53
CA ARG A 218 -17.61 -1.82 5.21
C ARG A 218 -17.48 -2.95 4.20
N ASN A 219 -17.83 -4.17 4.60
CA ASN A 219 -17.70 -5.41 3.81
C ASN A 219 -16.37 -5.48 3.01
N PRO A 220 -15.21 -5.46 3.70
CA PRO A 220 -13.91 -5.41 3.04
C PRO A 220 -13.62 -6.65 2.18
N GLU A 221 -14.02 -7.82 2.67
CA GLU A 221 -13.78 -9.10 2.00
C GLU A 221 -14.91 -9.47 1.03
N ALA A 222 -14.55 -10.07 -0.11
CA ALA A 222 -15.54 -10.50 -1.08
C ALA A 222 -16.37 -11.70 -0.60
N LEU A 223 -15.75 -12.60 0.16
CA LEU A 223 -16.34 -13.87 0.60
C LEU A 223 -16.67 -13.92 2.09
N GLU A 224 -16.24 -12.94 2.88
CA GLU A 224 -16.58 -12.85 4.30
C GLU A 224 -17.60 -11.73 4.54
N PRO A 225 -18.80 -12.05 5.07
CA PRO A 225 -19.81 -11.05 5.31
C PRO A 225 -19.47 -10.20 6.55
N GLY A 226 -19.76 -8.91 6.48
CA GLY A 226 -19.79 -8.03 7.64
C GLY A 226 -18.76 -6.91 7.59
N ASP A 227 -18.95 -5.97 8.52
CA ASP A 227 -18.09 -4.81 8.65
C ASP A 227 -16.94 -5.10 9.61
N THR A 228 -15.77 -4.54 9.33
CA THR A 228 -14.57 -4.70 10.17
C THR A 228 -14.22 -3.39 10.85
N ARG A 229 -13.89 -3.46 12.15
CA ARG A 229 -13.20 -2.38 12.85
C ARG A 229 -11.76 -2.79 13.08
N ARG A 230 -10.82 -2.06 12.46
CA ARG A 230 -9.40 -2.38 12.50
C ARG A 230 -8.68 -1.33 13.35
N THR A 231 -8.02 -1.78 14.41
CA THR A 231 -7.11 -0.94 15.21
C THR A 231 -5.71 -1.50 15.06
N THR A 232 -4.75 -0.67 14.67
CA THR A 232 -3.34 -1.09 14.60
C THR A 232 -2.46 -0.12 15.36
N ALA A 233 -1.36 -0.64 15.88
CA ALA A 233 -0.26 0.15 16.39
C ALA A 233 1.04 -0.48 15.90
N SER A 234 2.02 0.34 15.54
CA SER A 234 3.32 -0.16 15.10
C SER A 234 4.45 0.79 15.47
N VAL A 235 5.64 0.23 15.59
CA VAL A 235 6.90 0.94 15.73
C VAL A 235 7.83 0.53 14.60
N GLN A 236 8.54 1.50 14.04
CA GLN A 236 9.57 1.29 13.04
C GLN A 236 10.87 1.92 13.51
N TYR A 237 11.95 1.20 13.26
CA TYR A 237 13.32 1.67 13.39
C TYR A 237 13.97 1.73 12.00
N ASN A 238 14.58 2.87 11.67
CA ASN A 238 15.29 3.11 10.41
C ASN A 238 16.80 3.15 10.61
#